data_AF-A0A6G0UB07-F1
#
_entry.id   AF-A0A6G0UB07-F1
#
_cell.length_a   1.000
_cell.length_b   1.000
_cell.length_c   1.000
_cell.angle_alpha   90.00
_cell.angle_beta   90.00
_cell.angle_gamma   90.00
#
_symmetry.space_group_name_H-M   'P 1'
#
loop_
_entity.id
_entity.type
_entity.pdbx_description
1 polymer ?
#
loop_
_entity_poly.entity_id
_entity_poly.type
_entity_poly.pdbx_seq_one_letter_code
_entity_poly.pdbx_strand_id
1 'polypeptide(L)'
;LPGDLTMCGPPPPSSFAVTQAIIGIMSQFYGPQRGPVNLDDPEVYHRLIEAEKFAYSYRTKLGDVNYVKDADKVSRNMTKIDFTRWIASRVPDVAQELSYYNLDNTQVVEDHGTSSISIIDREGNAVSTTDTINQLLGSKRISPTLGILWNDEMVRSLIVYFYT
;
A
#
# COMPACT_ATOMS: atom_id res chain seq x y z
N LEU A 1 9.81 -8.19 -12.28
CA LEU A 1 10.65 -6.98 -12.48
C LEU A 1 11.73 -7.32 -13.50
N PRO A 2 12.39 -6.34 -14.14
CA PRO A 2 13.57 -6.65 -14.95
C PRO A 2 14.67 -7.33 -14.11
N GLY A 3 15.36 -8.32 -14.70
CA GLY A 3 16.60 -8.90 -14.16
C GLY A 3 16.48 -9.69 -12.85
N ASP A 4 15.66 -10.74 -12.80
CA ASP A 4 15.47 -11.64 -11.64
C ASP A 4 15.16 -10.97 -10.29
N LEU A 5 14.84 -9.67 -10.29
CA LEU A 5 14.46 -8.94 -9.10
C LEU A 5 13.05 -9.35 -8.63
N THR A 6 12.92 -9.55 -7.32
CA THR A 6 11.66 -9.88 -6.65
C THR A 6 11.38 -8.86 -5.55
N MET A 7 10.15 -8.37 -5.47
CA MET A 7 9.69 -7.51 -4.38
C MET A 7 9.19 -8.34 -3.22
N CYS A 8 9.83 -8.21 -2.07
CA CYS A 8 9.46 -8.89 -0.83
C CYS A 8 8.84 -7.89 0.16
N GLY A 9 7.82 -8.35 0.87
CA GLY A 9 7.18 -7.57 1.92
C GLY A 9 6.12 -8.37 2.66
N PRO A 10 5.56 -7.82 3.74
CA PRO A 10 4.67 -8.55 4.64
C PRO A 10 3.31 -8.87 3.98
N PRO A 11 2.72 -10.04 4.26
CA PRO A 11 1.34 -10.36 3.85
C PRO A 11 0.31 -9.54 4.66
N PRO A 12 -0.99 -9.63 4.33
CA PRO A 12 -2.07 -9.08 5.18
C PRO A 12 -1.89 -9.55 6.64
N PRO A 13 -2.06 -8.66 7.65
CA PRO A 13 -2.81 -7.40 7.63
C PRO A 13 -2.09 -6.19 6.98
N SER A 14 -0.82 -6.33 6.58
CA SER A 14 -0.15 -5.25 5.85
C SER A 14 -0.68 -5.10 4.43
N SER A 15 -0.63 -3.88 3.91
CA SER A 15 -1.12 -3.52 2.58
C SER A 15 -0.04 -3.58 1.49
N PHE A 16 1.07 -4.31 1.69
CA PHE A 16 2.19 -4.35 0.73
C PHE A 16 1.79 -4.81 -0.68
N ALA A 17 0.76 -5.65 -0.80
CA ALA A 17 0.20 -6.07 -2.08
C ALA A 17 -0.28 -4.88 -2.95
N VAL A 18 -0.67 -3.77 -2.34
CA VAL A 18 -1.00 -2.51 -3.04
C VAL A 18 0.22 -1.99 -3.79
N THR A 19 1.38 -1.89 -3.12
CA THR A 19 2.64 -1.44 -3.72
C THR A 19 3.07 -2.36 -4.86
N GLN A 20 2.97 -3.68 -4.67
CA GLN A 20 3.26 -4.64 -5.73
C GLN A 20 2.33 -4.46 -6.94
N ALA A 21 1.04 -4.21 -6.71
CA ALA A 21 0.08 -3.96 -7.77
C ALA A 21 0.40 -2.67 -8.56
N ILE A 22 0.76 -1.57 -7.89
CA ILE A 22 1.15 -0.31 -8.53
C ILE A 22 2.31 -0.52 -9.50
N ILE A 23 3.39 -1.17 -9.03
CA ILE A 23 4.55 -1.46 -9.88
C ILE A 23 4.17 -2.43 -11.01
N GLY A 24 3.31 -3.42 -10.72
CA GLY A 24 2.78 -4.33 -11.72
C GLY A 24 1.99 -3.62 -12.82
N ILE A 25 1.15 -2.65 -12.49
CA ILE A 25 0.38 -1.83 -13.43
C ILE A 25 1.33 -0.95 -14.26
N MET A 26 2.27 -0.26 -13.61
CA MET A 26 3.26 0.57 -14.31
C MET A 26 4.12 -0.25 -15.27
N SER A 27 4.44 -1.50 -14.92
CA SER A 27 5.15 -2.41 -15.83
C SER A 27 4.35 -2.78 -17.08
N GLN A 28 3.02 -2.67 -17.07
CA GLN A 28 2.20 -2.85 -18.27
C GLN A 28 2.33 -1.66 -19.22
N PHE A 29 2.75 -0.48 -18.75
CA PHE A 29 2.97 0.72 -19.56
C PHE A 29 4.43 0.87 -19.98
N TYR A 30 5.36 0.58 -19.06
CA TYR A 30 6.78 0.89 -19.12
C TYR A 30 7.66 -0.33 -18.88
N GLY A 31 7.18 -1.52 -19.25
CA GLY A 31 7.92 -2.76 -19.08
C GLY A 31 9.23 -2.79 -19.89
N PRO A 32 10.16 -3.71 -19.59
CA PRO A 32 11.49 -3.75 -20.19
C PRO A 32 11.49 -3.83 -21.73
N GLN A 33 10.41 -4.36 -22.31
CA GLN A 33 10.23 -4.49 -23.76
C GLN A 33 9.86 -3.18 -24.46
N ARG A 34 9.52 -2.12 -23.73
CA ARG A 34 9.03 -0.85 -24.27
C ARG A 34 10.08 0.27 -24.33
N GLY A 35 11.32 -0.06 -23.97
CA GLY A 35 12.45 0.87 -24.03
C GLY A 35 12.57 1.76 -22.78
N PRO A 36 13.48 2.75 -22.83
CA PRO A 36 13.74 3.64 -21.71
C PRO A 36 12.54 4.55 -21.43
N VAL A 37 12.29 4.81 -20.15
CA VAL A 37 11.23 5.71 -19.69
C VAL A 37 11.78 7.12 -19.58
N ASN A 38 11.09 8.10 -20.17
CA ASN A 38 11.40 9.51 -19.95
C ASN A 38 10.68 10.01 -18.69
N LEU A 39 11.43 10.32 -17.62
CA LEU A 39 10.84 10.80 -16.37
C LEU A 39 10.42 12.28 -16.41
N ASP A 40 10.75 13.00 -17.49
CA ASP A 40 10.26 14.37 -17.72
C ASP A 40 8.89 14.39 -18.43
N ASP A 41 8.37 13.23 -18.85
CA ASP A 41 7.08 13.10 -19.50
C ASP A 41 5.94 13.15 -18.46
N PRO A 42 5.03 14.15 -18.53
CA PRO A 42 3.86 14.24 -17.64
C PRO A 42 2.97 12.99 -17.68
N GLU A 43 2.94 12.26 -18.80
CA GLU A 43 2.12 11.06 -18.95
C GLU A 43 2.55 9.93 -18.00
N VAL A 44 3.83 9.87 -17.65
CA VAL A 44 4.36 8.91 -16.66
C VAL A 44 3.76 9.17 -15.29
N TYR A 45 3.72 10.44 -14.86
CA TYR A 45 3.14 10.82 -13.57
C TYR A 45 1.64 10.65 -13.56
N HIS A 46 0.95 11.01 -14.65
CA HIS A 46 -0.47 10.77 -14.80
C HIS A 46 -0.79 9.28 -14.60
N ARG A 47 -0.13 8.40 -15.33
CA ARG A 47 -0.33 6.94 -15.21
C ARG A 47 0.06 6.40 -13.83
N LEU A 48 1.10 6.95 -13.19
CA LEU A 48 1.48 6.58 -11.83
C LEU A 48 0.37 6.93 -10.83
N ILE A 49 -0.13 8.17 -10.87
CA ILE A 49 -1.21 8.65 -10.00
C ILE A 49 -2.48 7.83 -10.20
N GLU A 50 -2.83 7.54 -11.46
CA GLU A 50 -4.01 6.72 -11.78
C GLU A 50 -3.84 5.26 -11.31
N ALA A 51 -2.66 4.67 -11.48
CA ALA A 51 -2.35 3.34 -10.96
C ALA A 51 -2.43 3.29 -9.42
N GLU A 52 -1.94 4.34 -8.75
CA GLU A 52 -2.06 4.50 -7.30
C GLU A 52 -3.52 4.56 -6.86
N LYS A 53 -4.36 5.42 -7.47
CA LYS A 53 -5.79 5.50 -7.14
C LYS A 53 -6.50 4.15 -7.26
N PHE A 54 -6.26 3.43 -8.35
CA PHE A 54 -6.83 2.09 -8.54
C PHE A 54 -6.30 1.08 -7.53
N ALA A 55 -5.00 1.04 -7.26
CA ALA A 55 -4.46 0.07 -6.31
C ALA A 55 -4.90 0.38 -4.87
N TYR A 56 -4.96 1.65 -4.48
CA TYR A 56 -5.40 2.09 -3.16
C TYR A 56 -6.89 1.84 -2.92
N SER A 57 -7.74 1.82 -3.95
CA SER A 57 -9.16 1.47 -3.75
C SER A 57 -9.35 0.02 -3.27
N TYR A 58 -8.40 -0.86 -3.55
CA TYR A 58 -8.41 -2.24 -3.03
C TYR A 58 -7.82 -2.35 -1.62
N ARG A 59 -7.13 -1.33 -1.11
CA ARG A 59 -6.55 -1.32 0.25
C ARG A 59 -7.63 -1.56 1.30
N THR A 60 -8.84 -1.04 1.09
CA THR A 60 -9.97 -1.15 2.02
C THR A 60 -10.54 -2.58 2.10
N LYS A 61 -10.18 -3.44 1.14
CA LYS A 61 -10.53 -4.86 1.10
C LYS A 61 -9.46 -5.75 1.75
N LEU A 62 -8.33 -5.15 2.16
CA LEU A 62 -7.29 -5.82 2.93
C LEU A 62 -7.57 -5.66 4.43
N GLY A 63 -7.14 -6.63 5.22
CA GLY A 63 -7.31 -6.64 6.66
C GLY A 63 -6.68 -7.89 7.27
N ASP A 64 -6.87 -8.07 8.57
CA ASP A 64 -6.43 -9.29 9.27
C ASP A 64 -7.14 -10.52 8.70
N VAL A 65 -6.37 -11.47 8.18
CA VAL A 65 -6.86 -12.70 7.53
C VAL A 65 -7.73 -13.56 8.43
N ASN A 66 -7.56 -13.45 9.76
CA ASN A 66 -8.38 -14.18 10.72
C ASN A 66 -9.82 -13.62 10.81
N TYR A 67 -10.00 -12.35 10.47
CA TYR A 67 -11.29 -11.64 10.57
C TYR A 67 -11.89 -11.32 9.19
N VAL A 68 -11.04 -11.04 8.19
CA VAL A 68 -11.43 -10.72 6.81
C VAL A 68 -11.05 -11.90 5.92
N LYS A 69 -11.98 -12.85 5.76
CA LYS A 69 -11.76 -14.13 5.06
C LYS A 69 -11.24 -14.01 3.63
N ASP A 70 -11.55 -12.90 2.95
CA ASP A 70 -11.15 -12.68 1.57
C ASP A 70 -9.86 -11.84 1.43
N ALA A 71 -9.29 -11.31 2.52
CA ALA A 71 -8.10 -10.45 2.46
C ALA A 71 -6.89 -11.15 1.82
N ASP A 72 -6.64 -12.43 2.14
CA ASP A 72 -5.56 -13.21 1.53
C ASP A 72 -5.81 -13.43 0.03
N LYS A 73 -7.05 -13.74 -0.37
CA LYS A 73 -7.40 -13.92 -1.79
C LYS A 73 -7.25 -12.63 -2.58
N VAL A 74 -7.71 -11.50 -2.02
CA VAL A 74 -7.58 -10.17 -2.64
C VAL A 74 -6.11 -9.82 -2.82
N SER A 75 -5.30 -9.95 -1.77
CA SER A 75 -3.86 -9.72 -1.81
C SER A 75 -3.16 -10.56 -2.90
N ARG A 76 -3.45 -11.86 -2.96
CA ARG A 76 -2.91 -12.75 -4.02
C ARG A 76 -3.43 -12.42 -5.41
N ASN A 77 -4.66 -11.93 -5.53
CA ASN A 77 -5.21 -11.57 -6.82
C ASN A 77 -4.58 -10.27 -7.36
N MET A 78 -4.35 -9.29 -6.48
CA MET A 78 -3.73 -8.00 -6.82
C MET A 78 -2.32 -8.15 -7.40
N THR A 79 -1.60 -9.20 -7.01
CA THR A 79 -0.24 -9.48 -7.49
C THR A 79 -0.19 -10.24 -8.82
N LYS A 80 -1.33 -10.69 -9.35
CA LYS A 80 -1.38 -11.40 -10.64
C LYS A 80 -1.24 -10.45 -11.82
N ILE A 81 -0.59 -10.94 -12.87
CA ILE A 81 -0.46 -10.24 -14.16
C ILE A 81 -1.82 -9.91 -14.80
N ASP A 82 -2.81 -10.80 -14.69
CA ASP A 82 -4.12 -10.55 -15.29
C ASP A 82 -4.85 -9.40 -14.60
N PHE A 83 -4.68 -9.27 -13.28
CA PHE A 83 -5.23 -8.15 -12.52
C PHE A 83 -4.56 -6.84 -12.93
N THR A 84 -3.23 -6.81 -13.01
CA THR A 84 -2.50 -5.57 -13.37
C THR A 84 -2.78 -5.16 -14.81
N ARG A 85 -2.91 -6.11 -15.75
CA ARG A 85 -3.34 -5.85 -17.13
C ARG A 85 -4.77 -5.31 -17.20
N TRP A 86 -5.68 -5.88 -16.41
CA TRP A 86 -7.07 -5.43 -16.35
C TRP A 86 -7.18 -4.00 -15.82
N ILE A 87 -6.46 -3.65 -14.76
CA ILE A 87 -6.39 -2.27 -14.26
C ILE A 87 -5.76 -1.34 -15.29
N ALA A 88 -4.63 -1.73 -15.90
CA ALA A 88 -3.97 -0.92 -16.94
C ALA A 88 -4.91 -0.58 -18.11
N SER A 89 -5.79 -1.49 -18.51
CA SER A 89 -6.79 -1.23 -19.57
C SER A 89 -7.88 -0.22 -19.20
N ARG A 90 -7.98 0.13 -17.90
CA ARG A 90 -8.99 1.06 -17.35
C ARG A 90 -8.39 2.38 -16.92
N VAL A 91 -7.07 2.56 -17.02
CA VAL A 91 -6.42 3.83 -16.71
C VAL A 91 -6.93 4.87 -17.73
N PRO A 92 -7.63 5.92 -17.28
CA PRO A 92 -8.18 6.93 -18.18
C PRO A 92 -7.09 7.90 -18.63
N ASP A 93 -7.26 8.52 -19.80
CA ASP A 93 -6.35 9.57 -20.27
C ASP A 93 -6.54 10.90 -19.51
N VAL A 94 -7.67 11.06 -18.83
CA VAL A 94 -8.04 12.24 -18.04
C VAL A 94 -8.42 11.82 -16.64
N ALA A 95 -7.90 12.54 -15.64
CA ALA A 95 -8.21 12.28 -14.23
C ALA A 95 -9.73 12.28 -13.97
N GLN A 96 -10.20 11.22 -13.33
CA GLN A 96 -11.61 11.07 -12.94
C GLN A 96 -11.84 11.41 -11.46
N GLU A 97 -13.11 11.62 -11.11
CA GLU A 97 -13.62 11.73 -9.74
C GLU A 97 -13.42 10.43 -8.94
N LEU A 98 -13.41 10.52 -7.60
CA LEU A 98 -13.18 9.38 -6.71
C LEU A 98 -14.14 8.20 -6.93
N SER A 99 -15.39 8.49 -7.30
CA SER A 99 -16.44 7.49 -7.56
C SER A 99 -16.09 6.53 -8.71
N TYR A 100 -15.18 6.93 -9.60
CA TYR A 100 -14.72 6.09 -10.70
C TYR A 100 -13.83 4.92 -10.23
N TYR A 101 -13.02 5.15 -9.18
CA TYR A 101 -12.06 4.15 -8.68
C TYR A 101 -12.62 3.33 -7.51
N ASN A 102 -13.57 3.88 -6.77
CA ASN A 102 -14.12 3.29 -5.56
C ASN A 102 -15.66 3.37 -5.54
N LEU A 103 -16.31 2.25 -5.79
CA LEU A 103 -17.77 2.13 -5.72
C LEU A 103 -18.29 1.98 -4.29
N ASP A 104 -17.41 1.63 -3.33
CA ASP A 104 -17.79 1.24 -1.98
C ASP A 104 -17.74 2.42 -0.98
N ASN A 105 -17.47 3.66 -1.42
CA ASN A 105 -17.39 4.88 -0.60
C ASN A 105 -16.53 4.75 0.68
N THR A 106 -15.51 3.91 0.63
CA THR A 106 -14.64 3.65 1.76
C THR A 106 -13.60 4.77 1.90
N GLN A 107 -13.59 5.45 3.05
CA GLN A 107 -12.61 6.50 3.34
C GLN A 107 -11.31 5.89 3.87
N VAL A 108 -10.18 6.36 3.33
CA VAL A 108 -8.85 6.08 3.88
C VAL A 108 -8.59 7.14 4.95
N VAL A 109 -8.34 6.70 6.19
CA VAL A 109 -7.97 7.60 7.28
C VAL A 109 -6.54 8.10 7.06
N GLU A 110 -6.30 9.40 7.21
CA GLU A 110 -4.96 9.96 7.14
C GLU A 110 -4.07 9.42 8.26
N ASP A 111 -2.79 9.24 7.95
CA ASP A 111 -1.81 8.57 8.79
C ASP A 111 -0.60 9.49 9.01
N HIS A 112 -0.01 9.47 10.20
CA HIS A 112 0.96 10.48 10.62
C HIS A 112 2.12 9.93 11.44
N GLY A 113 3.22 9.59 10.77
CA GLY A 113 4.50 9.36 11.41
C GLY A 113 4.85 7.87 11.48
N THR A 114 5.93 7.52 10.81
CA THR A 114 6.48 6.16 10.77
C THR A 114 7.97 6.29 10.52
N SER A 115 8.78 5.50 11.22
CA SER A 115 10.24 5.47 11.02
C SER A 115 10.63 4.19 10.30
N SER A 116 11.47 4.30 9.27
CA SER A 116 12.03 3.14 8.57
C SER A 116 13.54 3.11 8.73
N ILE A 117 14.09 1.93 9.05
CA ILE A 117 15.53 1.70 9.18
C ILE A 117 15.93 0.55 8.25
N SER A 118 17.04 0.73 7.55
CA SER A 118 17.62 -0.30 6.67
C SER A 118 19.11 -0.46 7.00
N ILE A 119 19.54 -1.70 7.23
CA ILE A 119 20.90 -2.05 7.66
C ILE A 119 21.42 -3.14 6.73
N ILE A 120 22.66 -2.98 6.26
CA ILE A 120 23.41 -4.01 5.53
C ILE A 120 24.75 -4.16 6.22
N ASP A 121 25.14 -5.40 6.54
CA ASP A 121 26.43 -5.70 7.15
C ASP A 121 27.48 -6.16 6.13
N ARG A 122 28.70 -6.41 6.61
CA ARG A 122 29.84 -6.85 5.77
C ARG A 122 29.72 -8.31 5.32
N GLU A 123 28.93 -9.11 6.02
CA GLU A 123 28.69 -10.52 5.70
C GLU A 123 27.58 -10.68 4.64
N GLY A 124 26.93 -9.58 4.26
CA GLY A 124 25.87 -9.56 3.26
C GLY A 124 24.48 -9.76 3.83
N ASN A 125 24.31 -9.72 5.17
CA ASN A 125 23.00 -9.73 5.79
C ASN A 125 22.35 -8.36 5.61
N ALA A 126 21.05 -8.36 5.28
CA ALA A 126 20.26 -7.14 5.11
C ALA A 126 18.98 -7.23 5.95
N VAL A 127 18.67 -6.14 6.67
CA VAL A 127 17.46 -6.01 7.47
C VAL A 127 16.78 -4.68 7.13
N SER A 128 15.47 -4.74 6.87
CA SER A 128 14.64 -3.56 6.71
C SER A 128 13.47 -3.63 7.68
N THR A 129 13.38 -2.65 8.58
CA THR A 129 12.34 -2.58 9.61
C THR A 129 11.62 -1.26 9.51
N THR A 130 10.30 -1.33 9.57
CA THR A 130 9.42 -0.16 9.64
C THR A 130 8.70 -0.23 10.98
N ASP A 131 8.89 0.79 11.81
CA ASP A 131 8.29 0.87 13.14
C ASP A 131 7.44 2.14 13.27
N THR A 132 6.31 2.01 13.97
CA THR A 132 5.32 3.05 14.08
C THR A 132 4.64 3.05 15.45
N ILE A 133 4.35 4.25 15.94
CA ILE A 133 3.42 4.47 17.06
C ILE A 133 2.08 5.01 16.58
N ASN A 134 1.81 4.87 15.27
CA ASN A 134 0.71 5.41 14.47
C ASN A 134 0.78 6.93 14.29
N GLN A 135 0.38 7.74 15.27
CA GLN A 135 0.45 9.20 15.16
C GLN A 135 1.71 9.81 15.80
N LEU A 136 2.00 11.08 15.51
CA LEU A 136 3.06 11.82 16.22
C LEU A 136 2.75 11.84 17.73
N LEU A 137 3.67 11.28 18.53
CA LEU A 137 3.52 11.02 19.97
C LEU A 137 2.43 9.98 20.34
N GLY A 138 1.99 9.16 19.38
CA GLY A 138 1.05 8.06 19.56
C GLY A 138 -0.22 8.48 20.32
N SER A 139 -0.56 7.74 21.37
CA SER A 139 -1.70 8.04 22.24
C SER A 139 -1.53 9.28 23.13
N LYS A 140 -0.35 9.92 23.11
CA LYS A 140 0.06 11.00 24.02
C LYS A 140 -0.03 10.61 25.50
N ARG A 141 0.00 9.30 25.80
CA ARG A 141 0.02 8.75 27.16
C ARG A 141 1.34 8.03 27.42
N ILE A 142 1.93 8.35 28.56
CA ILE A 142 3.18 7.75 29.03
C ILE A 142 2.87 6.94 30.28
N SER A 143 3.43 5.73 30.35
CA SER A 143 3.39 4.93 31.57
C SER A 143 4.09 5.69 32.71
N PRO A 144 3.39 6.03 33.82
CA PRO A 144 4.00 6.77 34.92
C PRO A 144 5.16 6.03 35.59
N THR A 145 5.18 4.69 35.48
CA THR A 145 6.17 3.82 36.12
C THR A 145 7.34 3.50 35.19
N LEU A 146 7.07 3.31 33.89
CA LEU A 146 8.07 2.82 32.94
C LEU A 146 8.61 3.91 32.01
N GLY A 147 7.97 5.08 31.93
CA GLY A 147 8.34 6.13 30.98
C GLY A 147 8.09 5.78 29.52
N ILE A 148 7.40 4.66 29.24
CA ILE A 148 7.10 4.20 27.88
C ILE A 148 5.89 4.94 27.33
N LEU A 149 6.03 5.53 26.16
CA LEU A 149 4.95 6.13 25.38
C LEU A 149 4.12 5.04 24.68
N TRP A 150 2.80 5.10 24.80
CA TRP A 150 1.91 4.10 24.18
C TRP A 150 1.50 4.50 22.76
N ASN A 151 1.46 3.52 21.85
CA ASN A 151 0.96 3.70 20.49
C ASN A 151 -0.57 3.92 20.48
N ASP A 152 -1.10 4.39 19.35
CA ASP A 152 -2.53 4.52 19.08
C ASP A 152 -2.97 3.77 17.80
N GLU A 153 -2.36 2.62 17.50
CA GLU A 153 -2.60 1.87 16.25
C GLU A 153 -4.07 1.47 16.05
N MET A 154 -4.83 1.29 17.13
CA MET A 154 -6.26 0.94 17.07
C MET A 154 -7.13 2.02 16.43
N VAL A 155 -6.66 3.26 16.29
CA VAL A 155 -7.37 4.32 15.54
C VAL A 155 -7.55 3.94 14.07
N ARG A 156 -6.68 3.07 13.52
CA ARG A 156 -6.77 2.58 12.14
C ARG A 156 -7.89 1.55 11.93
N SER A 157 -8.50 1.04 13.00
CA SER A 157 -9.62 0.09 12.89
C SER A 157 -10.95 0.82 12.63
N LEU A 158 -11.82 0.23 11.81
CA LEU A 158 -13.19 0.75 11.65
C LEU A 158 -13.91 0.69 13.00
N ILE A 159 -14.16 1.85 13.62
CA ILE A 159 -14.96 1.94 14.85
C ILE A 159 -16.43 1.79 14.44
N VAL A 160 -16.97 0.58 14.62
CA VAL A 160 -18.41 0.35 14.58
C VAL A 160 -18.99 0.90 15.89
N TYR A 161 -19.64 2.05 15.83
CA TYR A 161 -20.41 2.58 16.96
C TYR A 161 -21.59 1.64 17.22
N PHE A 162 -21.49 0.79 18.24
CA PHE A 162 -22.66 0.20 18.87
C PHE A 162 -23.22 1.24 19.85
N TYR A 163 -24.24 1.98 19.42
CA TYR A 163 -25.13 2.64 20.36
C TYR A 163 -25.99 1.56 21.02
N THR A 164 -25.82 1.36 22.33
CA THR A 164 -26.81 0.68 23.18
C THR A 164 -27.86 1.66 23.64
#